data_AF-A0A7W0QNE8-F1
#
_entry.id   AF-A0A7W0QNE8-F1
#
_cell.length_a   1.000
_cell.length_b   1.000
_cell.length_c   1.000
_cell.angle_alpha   90.00
_cell.angle_beta   90.00
_cell.angle_gamma   90.00
#
_symmetry.space_group_name_H-M   'P 1'
#
loop_
_entity.id
_entity.type
_entity.pdbx_description
1 polymer ?
#
loop_
_entity_poly.entity_id
_entity_poly.type
_entity_poly.pdbx_seq_one_letter_code
_entity_poly.pdbx_strand_id
1 'polypeptide(L)' 'MIAAFAPASVSNVGCGFDVLGFALDSPGDIVIAEAADIDGVEIMAIEGDGGRLPREAHRNTASAAVLALLT' A
#
# COMPACT_ATOMS: atom_id res chain seq x y z
N MET A 1 -4.23 -16.34 -3.90
CA MET A 1 -3.56 -15.42 -2.98
C MET A 1 -2.14 -15.11 -3.48
N ILE A 2 -1.76 -13.83 -3.52
CA ILE A 2 -0.42 -13.35 -3.90
C ILE A 2 0.05 -12.37 -2.83
N ALA A 3 1.32 -12.45 -2.44
CA ALA A 3 1.95 -11.50 -1.52
C ALA A 3 3.03 -10.70 -2.24
N ALA A 4 3.09 -9.40 -1.96
CA ALA A 4 4.14 -8.51 -2.47
C ALA A 4 4.72 -7.69 -1.32
N PHE A 5 6.04 -7.49 -1.36
CA PHE A 5 6.76 -6.61 -0.44
C PHE A 5 7.04 -5.28 -1.14
N ALA A 6 6.72 -4.16 -0.48
CA ALA A 6 7.00 -2.81 -0.94
C ALA A 6 8.00 -2.13 0.03
N PRO A 7 9.25 -1.86 -0.39
CA PRO A 7 10.24 -1.27 0.48
C PRO A 7 9.93 0.20 0.79
N ALA A 8 10.37 0.64 1.97
CA ALA A 8 10.45 2.05 2.29
C ALA A 8 11.39 2.78 1.31
N SER A 9 11.20 4.09 1.17
CA SER A 9 12.02 4.93 0.30
C SER A 9 12.42 6.21 1.00
N VAL A 10 13.51 6.82 0.50
CA VAL A 10 13.92 8.18 0.87
C VAL A 10 13.61 9.09 -0.32
N SER A 11 12.92 10.19 -0.06
CA SER A 11 12.64 11.24 -1.05
C SER A 11 13.48 12.50 -0.80
N ASN A 12 13.44 13.43 -1.76
CA ASN A 12 14.06 14.76 -1.76
C ASN A 12 15.61 14.77 -1.82
N VAL A 13 16.29 13.89 -1.09
CA VAL A 13 17.76 13.69 -1.16
C VAL A 13 18.54 15.03 -1.16
N GLY A 14 18.17 15.93 -0.24
CA GLY A 14 18.74 17.27 -0.13
C GLY A 14 18.23 18.24 -1.21
N CYS A 15 19.10 18.58 -2.18
CA CYS A 15 18.76 19.54 -3.24
C CYS A 15 17.78 18.99 -4.29
N GLY A 16 17.46 17.70 -4.25
CA GLY A 16 16.55 17.02 -5.18
C GLY A 16 15.08 17.06 -4.76
N PHE A 17 14.63 18.14 -4.11
CA PHE A 17 13.25 18.30 -3.65
C PHE A 17 12.25 17.97 -4.76
N ASP A 18 11.30 17.08 -4.47
CA ASP A 18 10.26 16.57 -5.38
C ASP A 18 10.75 15.89 -6.69
N VAL A 19 12.05 15.64 -6.84
CA VAL A 19 12.62 15.04 -8.06
C VAL A 19 13.40 13.75 -7.78
N LEU A 20 14.19 13.72 -6.71
CA LEU A 20 15.04 12.58 -6.39
C LEU A 20 14.44 11.71 -5.29
N GLY A 21 14.65 10.40 -5.45
CA GLY A 21 14.36 9.41 -4.41
C GLY A 21 14.99 8.06 -4.74
N PHE A 22 15.12 7.21 -3.72
CA PHE A 22 15.62 5.84 -3.88
C PHE A 22 14.95 4.90 -2.88
N ALA A 23 14.83 3.63 -3.28
CA ALA A 23 14.30 2.57 -2.42
C ALA A 23 15.38 2.07 -1.45
N LEU A 24 14.93 1.63 -0.28
CA LEU A 24 15.76 0.92 0.70
C LEU A 24 15.55 -0.58 0.58
N ASP A 25 16.44 -1.38 1.17
CA ASP A 25 16.21 -2.82 1.29
C ASP A 25 15.20 -3.15 2.41
N SER A 26 15.20 -2.35 3.48
CA SER A 26 14.28 -2.44 4.61
C SER A 26 14.24 -1.12 5.40
N PRO A 27 13.18 -0.84 6.19
CA PRO A 27 11.93 -1.61 6.34
C PRO A 27 11.01 -1.50 5.12
N GLY A 28 9.83 -2.11 5.17
CA GLY A 28 8.79 -2.01 4.14
C GLY A 28 7.50 -2.68 4.56
N ASP A 29 6.47 -2.60 3.73
CA ASP A 29 5.15 -3.17 3.97
C ASP A 29 4.93 -4.44 3.12
N ILE A 30 4.09 -5.36 3.61
CA ILE A 30 3.64 -6.54 2.86
C ILE A 30 2.15 -6.42 2.61
N VAL A 31 1.75 -6.53 1.34
CA VAL A 31 0.34 -6.63 0.95
C VAL A 31 0.07 -8.05 0.48
N ILE A 32 -0.97 -8.66 1.04
CA ILE A 32 -1.48 -9.97 0.64
C ILE A 32 -2.85 -9.75 0.00
N ALA A 33 -3.01 -10.18 -1.25
CA ALA A 33 -4.25 -10.03 -1.99
C ALA A 33 -4.77 -11.38 -2.48
N GLU A 34 -6.08 -11.54 -2.48
CA GLU A 34 -6.79 -12.70 -2.98
C GLU A 34 -7.99 -12.23 -3.81
N ALA A 35 -8.19 -12.85 -4.97
CA ALA A 35 -9.40 -12.62 -5.75
C ALA A 35 -10.59 -13.23 -5.01
N ALA A 36 -11.65 -12.46 -4.86
CA ALA A 36 -12.88 -12.87 -4.20
C ALA A 36 -14.07 -12.65 -5.14
N ASP A 37 -15.11 -13.47 -4.99
CA ASP A 37 -16.37 -13.34 -5.73
C ASP A 37 -17.27 -12.30 -5.03
N ILE A 38 -16.78 -11.06 -4.98
CA ILE A 38 -17.46 -9.90 -4.40
C ILE A 38 -17.30 -8.69 -5.32
N ASP A 39 -18.28 -7.78 -5.27
CA ASP A 39 -18.15 -6.49 -5.92
C ASP A 39 -17.28 -5.56 -5.05
N GLY A 40 -16.13 -5.15 -5.59
CA GLY A 40 -15.24 -4.16 -4.98
C GLY A 40 -14.05 -4.76 -4.22
N VAL A 41 -13.63 -4.08 -3.15
CA VAL A 41 -12.41 -4.39 -2.39
C VAL A 41 -12.72 -4.40 -0.90
N GLU A 42 -12.32 -5.45 -0.20
CA GLU A 42 -12.45 -5.59 1.24
C GLU A 42 -11.08 -5.68 1.92
N ILE A 43 -10.89 -4.94 3.01
CA ILE A 43 -9.69 -5.04 3.84
C ILE A 43 -9.96 -6.00 5.00
N MET A 44 -9.41 -7.20 4.91
CA MET A 44 -9.60 -8.24 5.92
C MET A 44 -8.82 -7.97 7.22
N ALA A 45 -7.59 -7.48 7.11
CA ALA A 45 -6.71 -7.25 8.24
C ALA A 45 -5.69 -6.14 7.93
N ILE A 46 -5.26 -5.45 8.99
CA ILE A 46 -4.12 -4.52 8.97
C ILE A 46 -3.32 -4.81 10.25
N GLU A 47 -2.04 -5.11 10.09
CA GLU A 47 -1.12 -5.42 11.19
C GLU A 47 -0.03 -4.33 11.30
N GLY A 48 0.57 -4.17 12.49
CA GLY A 48 1.67 -3.22 12.72
C GLY A 48 1.31 -1.73 12.81
N ASP A 49 0.06 -1.36 12.48
CA ASP A 49 -0.40 0.03 12.45
C ASP A 49 -0.94 0.55 13.81
N GLY A 50 -1.39 -0.34 14.69
CA GLY A 50 -2.01 0.08 15.96
C GLY A 50 -3.40 0.70 15.80
N GLY A 51 -4.08 0.44 14.68
CA GLY A 51 -5.47 0.85 14.44
C GLY A 51 -5.65 2.29 13.94
N ARG A 52 -4.61 2.87 13.32
CA ARG A 52 -4.65 4.24 12.79
C ARG A 52 -5.06 4.27 11.33
N LEU A 53 -4.90 3.18 10.58
CA LEU A 53 -5.25 3.10 9.17
C LEU A 53 -6.75 2.78 8.99
N PRO A 54 -7.42 3.46 8.05
CA PRO A 54 -8.82 3.22 7.76
C PRO A 54 -9.02 1.85 7.07
N ARG A 55 -10.11 1.16 7.42
CA ARG A 55 -10.53 -0.10 6.79
C ARG A 55 -11.54 0.08 5.66
N GLU A 56 -12.16 1.26 5.58
CA GLU A 56 -13.04 1.63 4.49
C GLU A 56 -12.23 1.71 3.18
N ALA A 57 -12.54 0.86 2.20
CA ALA A 57 -11.73 0.70 0.98
C ALA A 57 -11.50 2.03 0.21
N HIS A 58 -12.49 2.91 0.18
CA HIS A 58 -12.39 4.21 -0.49
C HIS A 58 -11.53 5.25 0.26
N ARG A 59 -11.05 4.94 1.47
CA ARG A 59 -10.17 5.79 2.29
C ARG A 59 -8.80 5.18 2.52
N ASN A 60 -8.55 3.97 2.05
CA ASN A 60 -7.28 3.29 2.21
C ASN A 60 -6.51 3.27 0.89
N THR A 61 -5.26 3.74 0.91
CA THR A 61 -4.44 3.85 -0.30
C THR A 61 -4.10 2.50 -0.93
N ALA A 62 -3.96 1.43 -0.13
CA ALA A 62 -3.73 0.09 -0.68
C ALA A 62 -4.94 -0.38 -1.52
N SER A 63 -6.16 -0.12 -1.04
CA SER A 63 -7.38 -0.41 -1.78
C SER A 63 -7.58 0.52 -2.97
N ALA A 64 -7.16 1.79 -2.89
CA ALA A 64 -7.28 2.74 -4.00
C ALA A 64 -6.57 2.26 -5.28
N ALA A 65 -5.40 1.62 -5.14
CA ALA A 65 -4.67 1.04 -6.27
C ALA A 65 -5.46 -0.12 -6.93
N VAL A 66 -6.12 -0.95 -6.13
CA VAL A 66 -6.95 -2.06 -6.63
C VAL A 66 -8.24 -1.53 -7.27
N LEU A 67 -8.91 -0.56 -6.62
CA LEU A 67 -10.12 0.06 -7.16
C LEU A 67 -9.86 0.70 -8.53
N ALA A 68 -8.72 1.36 -8.72
CA ALA A 68 -8.33 1.93 -10.01
C ALA A 68 -8.06 0.89 -11.11
N LEU A 69 -7.76 -0.37 -10.75
CA LEU A 69 -7.59 -1.49 -11.68
C LEU A 69 -8.93 -2.13 -12.07
N LEU A 70 -9.93 -2.07 -11.17
CA LEU A 70 -11.24 -2.70 -11.36
C LEU A 70 -12.24 -1.81 -12.13
N THR A 71 -11.91 -0.53 -12.33
CA THR A 71 -12.67 0.42 -13.17
C THR A 71 -12.19 0.38 -14.62
#